data_AF-A0AA96XD32-F1
#
_entry.id   AF-A0AA96XD32-F1
#
_cell.length_a   1.000
_cell.length_b   1.000
_cell.length_c   1.000
_cell.angle_alpha   90.00
_cell.angle_beta   90.00
_cell.angle_gamma   90.00
#
_symmetry.space_group_name_H-M   'P 1'
#
loop_
_entity.id
_entity.type
_entity.pdbx_description
1 polymer ?
#
loop_
_entity_poly.entity_id
_entity_poly.type
_entity_poly.pdbx_seq_one_letter_code
_entity_poly.pdbx_strand_id
1 'polypeptide(L)'
;MRLHRLLHLAAVAVLAAVVGACEPPIHIKLASAAEQLPSPEFIISEPSQPVEKPRYSYVSVMDLDGTLMWAFRKRPPNFEVSPARLSYGVLPEGFEELEQPKPLVPGRTYSIGVSGEGSGGFHFHVSHDGTIREAR
;
A
#
# COMPACT_ATOMS: atom_id res chain seq x y z
N MET A 1 28.08 -39.28 -3.58
CA MET A 1 28.39 -37.84 -3.38
C MET A 1 27.80 -36.91 -4.45
N ARG A 2 27.83 -37.24 -5.75
CA ARG A 2 27.28 -36.38 -6.83
C ARG A 2 25.74 -36.26 -6.83
N LEU A 3 25.01 -37.34 -6.52
CA LEU A 3 23.53 -37.35 -6.51
C LEU A 3 22.93 -36.50 -5.38
N HIS A 4 23.53 -36.52 -4.19
CA HIS A 4 23.09 -35.68 -3.08
C HIS A 4 23.32 -34.19 -3.35
N ARG A 5 24.41 -33.82 -4.06
CA ARG A 5 24.63 -32.43 -4.48
C ARG A 5 23.57 -31.95 -5.47
N LEU A 6 23.14 -32.80 -6.41
CA LEU A 6 22.06 -32.48 -7.36
C LEU A 6 20.71 -32.31 -6.66
N LEU A 7 20.39 -33.17 -5.69
CA LEU A 7 19.18 -33.05 -4.86
C LEU A 7 19.17 -31.77 -4.01
N HIS A 8 20.30 -31.41 -3.40
CA HIS A 8 20.42 -30.15 -2.66
C HIS A 8 20.27 -28.93 -3.57
N LEU A 9 20.85 -28.95 -4.77
CA LEU A 9 20.70 -27.85 -5.74
C LEU A 9 19.26 -27.71 -6.23
N ALA A 10 18.57 -28.82 -6.50
CA ALA A 10 17.15 -28.81 -6.86
C ALA A 10 16.28 -28.28 -5.71
N ALA A 11 16.56 -28.70 -4.47
CA ALA A 11 15.85 -28.20 -3.29
C ALA A 11 16.05 -26.69 -3.07
N VAL A 12 17.27 -26.18 -3.25
CA VAL A 12 17.57 -24.74 -3.16
C VAL A 12 16.87 -23.97 -4.29
N ALA A 13 16.83 -24.50 -5.51
CA ALA A 13 16.13 -23.88 -6.64
C ALA A 13 14.61 -23.80 -6.41
N VAL A 14 14.01 -24.87 -5.89
CA VAL A 14 12.57 -24.89 -5.52
C VAL A 14 12.30 -23.90 -4.39
N LEU A 15 13.14 -23.87 -3.35
CA LEU A 15 12.97 -22.93 -2.23
C LEU A 15 13.08 -21.47 -2.71
N ALA A 16 14.03 -21.16 -3.59
CA ALA A 16 14.17 -19.82 -4.17
C ALA A 16 12.96 -19.41 -5.04
N ALA A 17 12.40 -20.35 -5.81
CA ALA A 17 11.20 -20.10 -6.61
C ALA A 17 9.95 -19.87 -5.74
N VAL A 18 9.84 -20.54 -4.59
CA VAL A 18 8.71 -20.35 -3.65
C VAL A 18 8.83 -19.03 -2.89
N VAL A 19 10.04 -18.61 -2.52
CA VAL A 19 10.23 -17.34 -1.78
C VAL A 19 10.02 -16.12 -2.69
N GLY A 20 10.36 -16.20 -3.99
CA GLY A 20 10.08 -15.13 -4.95
C GLY A 20 8.58 -14.87 -5.19
N ALA A 21 7.70 -15.80 -4.81
CA ALA A 21 6.25 -15.65 -4.95
C ALA A 21 5.57 -14.94 -3.77
N CYS A 22 6.32 -14.55 -2.73
CA CYS A 22 5.78 -13.97 -1.50
C CYS A 22 5.94 -12.43 -1.38
N GLU A 23 6.45 -11.74 -2.40
CA GLU A 23 6.52 -10.28 -2.38
C GLU A 23 5.11 -9.67 -2.58
N PRO A 24 4.67 -8.70 -1.74
CA PRO A 24 3.38 -8.06 -1.90
C PRO A 24 3.29 -7.44 -3.30
N PRO A 25 2.20 -7.69 -4.06
CA PRO A 25 2.13 -7.22 -5.44
C PRO A 25 2.11 -5.69 -5.53
N ILE A 26 1.67 -4.99 -4.48
CA ILE A 26 1.56 -3.53 -4.47
C ILE A 26 2.52 -2.90 -3.45
N HIS A 27 3.27 -1.91 -3.91
CA HIS A 27 4.12 -1.05 -3.09
C HIS A 27 3.48 0.33 -2.94
N ILE A 28 3.47 0.85 -1.71
CA ILE A 28 3.01 2.20 -1.39
C ILE A 28 4.18 2.97 -0.78
N LYS A 29 4.33 4.24 -1.18
CA LYS A 29 5.31 5.17 -0.61
C LYS A 29 4.74 6.59 -0.57
N LEU A 30 5.39 7.48 0.17
CA LEU A 30 5.11 8.92 0.08
C LEU A 30 5.41 9.44 -1.34
N ALA A 31 4.60 10.39 -1.82
CA ALA A 31 4.79 10.98 -3.14
C ALA A 31 6.05 11.85 -3.23
N SER A 32 6.46 12.44 -2.11
CA SER A 32 7.71 13.19 -1.99
C SER A 32 8.32 13.05 -0.58
N ALA A 33 9.53 13.58 -0.39
CA ALA A 33 10.12 13.72 0.94
C ALA A 33 9.59 14.93 1.74
N ALA A 34 8.74 15.75 1.11
CA ALA A 34 8.19 16.98 1.67
C ALA A 34 6.69 16.87 1.98
N GLU A 35 6.16 15.64 2.08
CA GLU A 35 4.77 15.42 2.47
C GLU A 35 4.49 16.02 3.84
N GLN A 36 3.33 16.66 3.97
CA GLN A 36 2.92 17.36 5.16
C GLN A 36 1.41 17.31 5.34
N LEU A 37 0.95 17.57 6.56
CA LEU A 37 -0.47 17.80 6.84
C LEU A 37 -1.03 18.99 6.04
N PRO A 38 -2.35 19.00 5.76
CA PRO A 38 -3.36 18.03 6.21
C PRO A 38 -3.60 16.85 5.26
N SER A 39 -3.08 16.91 4.03
CA SER A 39 -3.44 15.98 2.95
C SER A 39 -2.18 15.43 2.28
N PRO A 40 -1.41 14.57 2.96
CA PRO A 40 -0.26 13.93 2.34
C PRO A 40 -0.65 13.06 1.17
N GLU A 41 0.29 12.88 0.26
CA GLU A 41 0.12 12.10 -0.94
C GLU A 41 0.96 10.83 -0.95
N PHE A 42 0.39 9.80 -1.58
CA PHE A 42 0.98 8.48 -1.68
C PHE A 42 1.05 8.05 -3.14
N ILE A 43 2.16 7.40 -3.50
CA ILE A 43 2.33 6.73 -4.78
C ILE A 43 2.14 5.24 -4.55
N ILE A 44 1.29 4.65 -5.37
CA ILE A 44 0.95 3.24 -5.37
C ILE A 44 1.39 2.64 -6.70
N SER A 45 2.21 1.60 -6.63
CA SER A 45 2.76 0.90 -7.79
C SER A 45 2.60 -0.60 -7.64
N GLU A 46 2.39 -1.31 -8.74
CA GLU A 46 2.34 -2.77 -8.79
C GLU A 46 3.50 -3.29 -9.67
N PRO A 47 4.70 -3.56 -9.11
CA PRO A 47 5.91 -3.85 -9.91
C PRO A 47 5.79 -5.09 -10.81
N SER A 48 4.89 -6.01 -10.45
CA SER A 48 4.61 -7.21 -11.23
C SER A 48 3.91 -6.91 -12.58
N GLN A 49 3.44 -5.67 -12.77
CA GLN A 49 2.76 -5.26 -13.99
C GLN A 49 3.49 -4.13 -14.72
N PRO A 50 3.56 -4.17 -16.06
CA PRO A 50 4.07 -3.07 -16.87
C PRO A 50 3.10 -1.88 -16.97
N VAL A 51 1.88 -2.01 -16.42
CA VAL A 51 0.83 -0.99 -16.50
C VAL A 51 1.02 0.06 -15.40
N GLU A 52 0.95 1.34 -15.76
CA GLU A 52 1.09 2.49 -14.83
C GLU A 52 0.02 2.58 -13.74
N LYS A 53 -0.98 1.68 -13.71
CA LYS A 53 -2.15 1.78 -12.84
C LYS A 53 -2.35 0.48 -12.05
N PRO A 54 -2.19 0.50 -10.72
CA PRO A 54 -2.27 -0.68 -9.86
C PRO A 54 -3.69 -1.23 -9.73
N ARG A 55 -3.81 -2.52 -9.41
CA ARG A 55 -5.10 -3.23 -9.27
C ARG A 55 -5.46 -3.43 -7.81
N TYR A 56 -6.05 -2.41 -7.20
CA TYR A 56 -6.71 -2.51 -5.91
C TYR A 56 -8.15 -2.00 -6.01
N SER A 57 -9.01 -2.35 -5.09
CA SER A 57 -10.41 -1.92 -5.07
C SER A 57 -10.85 -1.33 -3.73
N TYR A 58 -10.02 -1.45 -2.70
CA TYR A 58 -10.27 -0.93 -1.36
C TYR A 58 -9.02 -0.24 -0.83
N VAL A 59 -9.23 0.86 -0.12
CA VAL A 59 -8.19 1.60 0.59
C VAL A 59 -8.66 1.87 2.02
N SER A 60 -7.74 1.73 2.97
CA SER A 60 -7.97 2.15 4.35
C SER A 60 -6.74 2.83 4.91
N VAL A 61 -6.97 3.86 5.74
CA VAL A 61 -5.98 4.44 6.63
C VAL A 61 -6.39 4.14 8.05
N MET A 62 -5.46 3.62 8.84
CA MET A 62 -5.67 3.28 10.24
C MET A 62 -4.63 3.95 11.12
N ASP A 63 -5.01 4.28 12.33
CA ASP A 63 -4.07 4.57 13.41
C ASP A 63 -3.45 3.26 13.93
N LEU A 64 -2.29 3.33 14.58
CA LEU A 64 -1.65 2.16 15.22
C LEU A 64 -2.50 1.53 16.32
N ASP A 65 -3.41 2.29 16.95
CA ASP A 65 -4.36 1.76 17.92
C ASP A 65 -5.53 0.98 17.29
N GLY A 66 -5.58 0.88 15.95
CA GLY A 66 -6.61 0.20 15.19
C GLY A 66 -7.80 1.08 14.81
N THR A 67 -7.80 2.37 15.18
CA THR A 67 -8.85 3.30 14.78
C THR A 67 -8.84 3.49 13.26
N LEU A 68 -9.99 3.26 12.62
CA LEU A 68 -10.17 3.55 11.20
C LEU A 68 -10.25 5.07 10.99
N MET A 69 -9.30 5.61 10.22
CA MET A 69 -9.15 7.05 9.96
C MET A 69 -9.78 7.47 8.64
N TRP A 70 -9.75 6.63 7.63
CA TRP A 70 -10.37 6.85 6.33
C TRP A 70 -10.53 5.51 5.62
N ALA A 71 -11.63 5.29 4.91
CA ALA A 71 -11.78 4.09 4.09
C ALA A 71 -12.72 4.34 2.92
N PHE A 72 -12.39 3.77 1.77
CA PHE A 72 -13.20 3.86 0.58
C PHE A 72 -12.99 2.65 -0.31
N ARG A 73 -13.97 2.38 -1.18
CA ARG A 73 -13.92 1.26 -2.12
C ARG A 73 -14.44 1.65 -3.49
N LYS A 74 -14.11 0.86 -4.48
CA LYS A 74 -14.54 1.06 -5.86
C LYS A 74 -16.03 0.76 -6.02
N ARG A 75 -16.77 1.60 -6.75
CA ARG A 75 -18.20 1.37 -7.04
C ARG A 75 -18.39 0.31 -8.12
N PRO A 76 -19.23 -0.71 -7.92
CA PRO A 76 -19.60 -1.63 -8.99
C PRO A 76 -20.56 -0.99 -10.03
N PRO A 77 -20.54 -1.43 -11.30
CA PRO A 77 -19.53 -2.26 -11.95
C PRO A 77 -18.36 -1.37 -12.40
N ASN A 78 -17.17 -1.57 -11.85
CA ASN A 78 -15.99 -0.84 -12.31
C ASN A 78 -14.77 -1.77 -12.36
N PHE A 79 -14.42 -2.18 -13.57
CA PHE A 79 -13.30 -3.07 -13.87
C PHE A 79 -12.03 -2.33 -14.28
N GLU A 80 -12.02 -0.99 -14.22
CA GLU A 80 -10.83 -0.21 -14.56
C GLU A 80 -9.70 -0.40 -13.54
N VAL A 81 -8.51 0.05 -13.90
CA VAL A 81 -7.36 0.09 -13.01
C VAL A 81 -7.46 1.28 -12.05
N SER A 82 -6.87 1.16 -10.85
CA SER A 82 -7.00 2.16 -9.79
C SER A 82 -5.91 3.24 -9.87
N PRO A 83 -6.13 4.42 -9.27
CA PRO A 83 -5.17 5.51 -9.38
C PRO A 83 -3.84 5.15 -8.72
N ALA A 84 -2.75 5.47 -9.40
CA ALA A 84 -1.39 5.29 -8.89
C ALA A 84 -0.95 6.38 -7.89
N ARG A 85 -1.78 7.41 -7.70
CA ARG A 85 -1.54 8.50 -6.73
C ARG A 85 -2.81 8.73 -5.92
N LEU A 86 -2.67 8.84 -4.61
CA LEU A 86 -3.76 9.17 -3.69
C LEU A 86 -3.37 10.35 -2.83
N SER A 87 -4.31 11.26 -2.59
CA SER A 87 -4.19 12.34 -1.61
C SER A 87 -5.13 12.03 -0.44
N TYR A 88 -4.63 12.10 0.79
CA TYR A 88 -5.41 11.75 1.97
C TYR A 88 -6.66 12.63 2.10
N GLY A 89 -7.83 12.00 2.23
CA GLY A 89 -9.11 12.69 2.35
C GLY A 89 -9.68 13.25 1.05
N VAL A 90 -9.10 12.89 -0.10
CA VAL A 90 -9.65 13.19 -1.42
C VAL A 90 -10.16 11.89 -2.04
N LEU A 91 -11.49 11.74 -2.14
CA LEU A 91 -12.12 10.58 -2.76
C LEU A 91 -11.83 10.54 -4.27
N PRO A 92 -11.17 9.48 -4.79
CA PRO A 92 -10.95 9.36 -6.22
C PRO A 92 -12.24 9.10 -7.01
N GLU A 93 -12.27 9.50 -8.28
CA GLU A 93 -13.40 9.20 -9.16
C GLU A 93 -13.64 7.69 -9.29
N GLY A 94 -14.91 7.29 -9.28
CA GLY A 94 -15.29 5.88 -9.40
C GLY A 94 -15.27 5.11 -8.06
N PHE A 95 -14.93 5.77 -6.96
CA PHE A 95 -14.99 5.20 -5.61
C PHE A 95 -16.17 5.76 -4.80
N GLU A 96 -16.48 5.09 -3.70
CA GLU A 96 -17.42 5.50 -2.66
C GLU A 96 -16.73 5.44 -1.29
N GLU A 97 -16.99 6.43 -0.44
CA GLU A 97 -16.49 6.42 0.93
C GLU A 97 -17.27 5.42 1.79
N LEU A 98 -16.52 4.70 2.61
CA LEU A 98 -17.03 3.81 3.64
C LEU A 98 -16.86 4.43 5.03
N GLU A 99 -15.80 5.22 5.21
CA GLU A 99 -15.51 6.01 6.41
C GLU A 99 -14.93 7.35 5.95
N GLN A 100 -15.47 8.46 6.47
CA GLN A 100 -14.97 9.81 6.15
C GLN A 100 -13.57 10.05 6.73
N PRO A 101 -12.73 10.86 6.06
CA PRO A 101 -11.37 11.12 6.53
C PRO A 101 -11.38 11.91 7.84
N LYS A 102 -10.73 11.36 8.86
CA LYS A 102 -10.49 12.03 10.14
C LYS A 102 -9.19 12.84 10.07
N PRO A 103 -9.07 13.96 10.80
CA PRO A 103 -7.82 14.70 10.86
C PRO A 103 -6.68 13.83 11.37
N LEU A 104 -5.55 13.82 10.65
CA LEU A 104 -4.32 13.22 11.14
C LEU A 104 -3.69 14.14 12.19
N VAL A 105 -3.30 13.56 13.32
CA VAL A 105 -2.75 14.27 14.46
C VAL A 105 -1.21 14.17 14.49
N PRO A 106 -0.49 15.28 14.72
CA PRO A 106 0.96 15.29 14.94
C PRO A 106 1.40 14.36 16.09
N GLY A 107 2.57 13.75 15.94
CA GLY A 107 3.16 12.82 16.91
C GLY A 107 2.63 11.38 16.81
N ARG A 108 1.70 11.09 15.89
CA ARG A 108 1.11 9.76 15.72
C ARG A 108 1.62 9.05 14.47
N THR A 109 1.49 7.73 14.49
CA THR A 109 1.85 6.85 13.38
C THR A 109 0.60 6.16 12.87
N TYR A 110 0.52 6.02 11.55
CA TYR A 110 -0.62 5.47 10.84
C TYR A 110 -0.15 4.44 9.82
N SER A 111 -1.07 3.61 9.35
CA SER A 111 -0.89 2.76 8.18
C SER A 111 -1.87 3.17 7.09
N ILE A 112 -1.40 3.21 5.84
CA ILE A 112 -2.26 3.16 4.66
C ILE A 112 -2.12 1.77 4.04
N GLY A 113 -3.25 1.15 3.72
CA GLY A 113 -3.32 -0.15 3.09
C GLY A 113 -4.25 -0.14 1.90
N VAL A 114 -3.92 -0.93 0.88
CA VAL A 114 -4.81 -1.22 -0.24
C VAL A 114 -5.01 -2.73 -0.38
N SER A 115 -6.19 -3.12 -0.86
CA SER A 115 -6.53 -4.52 -1.13
C SER A 115 -7.50 -4.65 -2.32
N GLY A 116 -7.67 -5.88 -2.81
CA GLY A 116 -8.43 -6.20 -4.02
C GLY A 116 -7.75 -7.36 -4.76
N GLU A 117 -7.50 -7.19 -6.06
CA GLU A 117 -6.68 -8.12 -6.83
C GLU A 117 -5.22 -8.13 -6.38
N GLY A 118 -4.68 -6.96 -6.01
CA GLY A 118 -3.41 -6.80 -5.34
C GLY A 118 -3.60 -6.21 -3.94
N SER A 119 -2.59 -6.39 -3.09
CA SER A 119 -2.54 -5.85 -1.74
C SER A 119 -1.16 -5.27 -1.40
N GLY A 120 -1.16 -4.23 -0.60
CA GLY A 120 0.05 -3.54 -0.15
C GLY A 120 -0.24 -2.62 1.03
N GLY A 121 0.81 -2.23 1.74
CA GLY A 121 0.69 -1.35 2.89
C GLY A 121 1.93 -0.50 3.11
N PHE A 122 1.76 0.62 3.81
CA PHE A 122 2.83 1.54 4.17
C PHE A 122 2.53 2.21 5.51
N HIS A 123 3.53 2.25 6.38
CA HIS A 123 3.45 2.93 7.66
C HIS A 123 4.09 4.32 7.55
N PHE A 124 3.43 5.31 8.11
CA PHE A 124 3.93 6.68 8.12
C PHE A 124 3.74 7.34 9.48
N HIS A 125 4.71 8.16 9.86
CA HIS A 125 4.68 8.96 11.07
C HIS A 125 4.47 10.42 10.71
N VAL A 126 3.54 11.07 11.43
CA VAL A 126 3.34 12.51 11.38
C VAL A 126 4.16 13.13 12.49
N SER A 127 5.21 13.85 12.15
CA SER A 127 6.05 14.58 13.10
C SER A 127 5.25 15.69 13.80
N HIS A 128 5.77 16.21 14.92
CA HIS A 128 5.13 17.29 15.69
C HIS A 128 4.94 18.60 14.89
N ASP A 129 5.78 18.82 13.87
CA ASP A 129 5.71 19.96 12.95
C ASP A 129 4.76 19.72 11.76
N GLY A 130 4.10 18.57 11.71
CA GLY A 130 3.19 18.17 10.62
C GLY A 130 3.86 17.57 9.39
N THR A 131 5.19 17.44 9.37
CA THR A 131 5.90 16.72 8.30
C THR A 131 5.63 15.22 8.38
N ILE A 132 5.64 14.54 7.23
CA ILE A 132 5.37 13.10 7.16
C ILE A 132 6.60 12.35 6.67
N ARG A 133 6.89 11.23 7.33
CA ARG A 133 7.98 10.32 6.98
C ARG A 133 7.54 8.87 7.08
N GLU A 134 8.24 8.00 6.38
CA GLU A 134 8.10 6.56 6.57
C GLU A 134 8.36 6.19 8.04
N ALA A 135 7.50 5.33 8.58
CA ALA A 135 7.69 4.68 9.87
C ALA A 135 8.14 3.23 9.61
N ARG A 136 9.28 2.86 10.19
CA ARG A 136 9.83 1.50 10.12
C ARG A 136 9.53 0.73 11.40
#